data_AF-A0AAJ3NMN7-F1
#
_entry.id   AF-A0AAJ3NMN7-F1
#
_cell.length_a   1.000
_cell.length_b   1.000
_cell.length_c   1.000
_cell.angle_alpha   90.00
_cell.angle_beta   90.00
_cell.angle_gamma   90.00
#
_symmetry.space_group_name_H-M   'P 1'
#
loop_
_entity.id
_entity.type
_entity.pdbx_description
1 polymer ?
#
loop_
_entity_poly.entity_id
_entity_poly.type
_entity_poly.pdbx_seq_one_letter_code
_entity_poly.pdbx_strand_id
1 'polypeptide(L)'
;MSAKSLVALPPSGRTRPLLINDVDYSTAVIRQGAPIPWTDTTLAAGHFAQVRGLLDPDAVWVDMRRFQSAHIDARPGLVEAMRSHARTGYPLRTLLADDALLAASREVLGTLANTSRRQLVLHVPSPAAWLSWAHHVAGNPLDGVDADGADRAAMYIAEWLGQLGALPVALALLDSRDGASGMSENLQSYTSIMNVARHFDWSLALWTDTELEGAPGDPPIGLVSDEFWTGGAEIPEGEILLTTISAAASPEQVLEQLEKLR
;
A
#
# COMPACT_ATOMS: atom_id res chain seq x y z
N MET A 1 9.49 -1.67 -14.34
CA MET A 1 8.46 -2.72 -14.33
C MET A 1 7.26 -2.07 -13.69
N SER A 2 6.34 -1.54 -14.48
CA SER A 2 5.20 -0.74 -14.04
C SER A 2 3.89 -1.52 -14.14
N ALA A 3 2.79 -0.94 -13.66
CA ALA A 3 1.45 -1.48 -13.88
C ALA A 3 1.10 -1.66 -15.37
N LYS A 4 1.79 -0.95 -16.28
CA LYS A 4 1.73 -1.17 -17.74
C LYS A 4 2.12 -2.61 -18.13
N SER A 5 3.10 -3.18 -17.44
CA SER A 5 3.49 -4.58 -17.67
C SER A 5 2.45 -5.58 -17.15
N LEU A 6 1.71 -5.24 -16.08
CA LEU A 6 0.56 -6.03 -15.64
C LEU A 6 -0.55 -5.98 -16.68
N VAL A 7 -0.85 -4.82 -17.27
CA VAL A 7 -1.86 -4.71 -18.34
C VAL A 7 -1.47 -5.53 -19.58
N ALA A 8 -0.19 -5.50 -19.95
CA ALA A 8 0.30 -6.25 -21.11
C ALA A 8 0.26 -7.77 -20.91
N LEU A 9 0.50 -8.26 -19.69
CA LEU A 9 0.50 -9.68 -19.37
C LEU A 9 0.10 -9.93 -17.90
N PRO A 10 -1.21 -9.96 -17.60
CA PRO A 10 -1.71 -10.27 -16.25
C PRO A 10 -1.26 -11.69 -15.86
N PRO A 11 -0.48 -11.88 -14.78
CA PRO A 11 0.06 -13.21 -14.51
C PRO A 11 -0.99 -14.25 -14.06
N SER A 12 -2.23 -13.84 -13.76
CA SER A 12 -3.38 -14.73 -13.55
C SER A 12 -4.04 -15.20 -14.85
N GLY A 13 -3.70 -14.60 -16.00
CA GLY A 13 -4.34 -14.87 -17.29
C GLY A 13 -5.68 -14.13 -17.49
N ARG A 14 -6.08 -13.26 -16.57
CA ARG A 14 -7.26 -12.39 -16.73
C ARG A 14 -7.09 -11.41 -17.89
N THR A 15 -8.21 -10.91 -18.41
CA THR A 15 -8.20 -9.86 -19.45
C THR A 15 -7.72 -8.51 -18.91
N ARG A 16 -8.01 -8.21 -17.65
CA ARG A 16 -7.55 -7.03 -16.93
C ARG A 16 -6.86 -7.48 -15.63
N PRO A 17 -5.68 -6.94 -15.29
CA PRO A 17 -5.04 -7.26 -14.03
C PRO A 17 -5.92 -6.82 -12.85
N LEU A 18 -6.05 -7.71 -11.86
CA LEU A 18 -6.81 -7.50 -10.65
C LEU A 18 -5.88 -7.28 -9.45
N LEU A 19 -5.93 -6.08 -8.88
CA LEU A 19 -5.26 -5.69 -7.65
C LEU A 19 -6.25 -5.79 -6.50
N ILE A 20 -5.89 -6.53 -5.46
CA ILE A 20 -6.79 -6.80 -4.34
C ILE A 20 -6.14 -6.30 -3.06
N ASN A 21 -6.77 -5.32 -2.42
CA ASN A 21 -6.54 -5.05 -1.00
C ASN A 21 -7.28 -6.12 -0.19
N ASP A 22 -6.60 -7.22 0.11
CA ASP A 22 -7.16 -8.35 0.85
C ASP A 22 -6.94 -8.26 2.35
N VAL A 23 -6.23 -7.24 2.85
CA VAL A 23 -5.58 -7.28 4.17
C VAL A 23 -6.55 -7.60 5.32
N ASP A 24 -7.74 -6.99 5.34
CA ASP A 24 -8.76 -7.28 6.36
C ASP A 24 -9.42 -8.64 6.18
N TYR A 25 -9.72 -8.99 4.92
CA TYR A 25 -10.30 -10.29 4.57
C TYR A 25 -9.35 -11.46 4.86
N SER A 26 -8.09 -11.39 4.46
CA SER A 26 -7.09 -12.43 4.70
C SER A 26 -6.71 -12.52 6.17
N THR A 27 -6.72 -11.42 6.92
CA THR A 27 -6.64 -11.45 8.38
C THR A 27 -7.80 -12.23 8.99
N ALA A 28 -9.04 -11.98 8.55
CA ALA A 28 -10.21 -12.69 9.05
C ALA A 28 -10.23 -14.19 8.66
N VAL A 29 -10.02 -14.50 7.38
CA VAL A 29 -10.24 -15.84 6.82
C VAL A 29 -9.02 -16.75 6.95
N ILE A 30 -7.83 -16.24 6.63
CA ILE A 30 -6.61 -17.05 6.61
C ILE A 30 -5.97 -17.06 8.01
N ARG A 31 -5.95 -15.91 8.67
CA ARG A 31 -5.32 -15.76 10.00
C ARG A 31 -6.29 -15.94 11.16
N GLN A 32 -7.59 -16.08 10.91
CA GLN A 32 -8.62 -16.24 11.95
C GLN A 32 -8.58 -15.10 12.98
N GLY A 33 -8.34 -13.87 12.50
CA GLY A 33 -8.22 -12.66 13.31
C GLY A 33 -6.82 -12.41 13.89
N ALA A 34 -5.88 -13.35 13.77
CA ALA A 34 -4.49 -13.11 14.16
C ALA A 34 -3.80 -12.13 13.19
N PRO A 35 -2.87 -11.28 13.66
CA PRO A 35 -2.17 -10.37 12.77
C PRO A 35 -1.36 -11.11 11.69
N ILE A 36 -1.19 -10.44 10.55
CA ILE A 36 -0.22 -10.84 9.53
C ILE A 36 1.18 -10.76 10.17
N PRO A 37 2.01 -11.81 10.05
CA PRO A 37 3.29 -11.92 10.76
C PRO A 37 4.40 -11.11 10.07
N TRP A 38 4.23 -9.79 9.99
CA TRP A 38 5.13 -8.89 9.27
C TRP A 38 6.58 -8.91 9.75
N THR A 39 6.81 -9.25 11.02
CA THR A 39 8.14 -9.32 11.64
C THR A 39 8.88 -10.65 11.42
N ASP A 40 8.23 -11.62 10.77
CA ASP A 40 8.83 -12.89 10.39
C ASP A 40 8.64 -13.11 8.88
N THR A 41 9.72 -12.90 8.12
CA THR A 41 9.74 -13.01 6.66
C THR A 41 9.21 -14.35 6.15
N THR A 42 9.51 -15.45 6.85
CA THR A 42 9.09 -16.80 6.43
C THR A 42 7.60 -17.00 6.64
N LEU A 43 7.09 -16.60 7.80
CA LEU A 43 5.65 -16.68 8.09
C LEU A 43 4.85 -15.71 7.21
N ALA A 44 5.39 -14.52 6.91
CA ALA A 44 4.78 -13.58 5.98
C ALA A 44 4.68 -14.18 4.57
N ALA A 45 5.77 -14.76 4.05
CA ALA A 45 5.76 -15.43 2.75
C ALA A 45 4.74 -16.59 2.70
N GLY A 46 4.62 -17.38 3.77
CA GLY A 46 3.60 -18.41 3.91
C GLY A 46 2.17 -17.86 3.84
N HIS A 47 1.90 -16.75 4.52
CA HIS A 47 0.61 -16.07 4.47
C HIS A 47 0.28 -15.58 3.05
N PHE A 48 1.19 -14.88 2.38
CA PHE A 48 0.95 -14.38 1.01
C PHE A 48 0.84 -15.51 -0.02
N ALA A 49 1.49 -16.65 0.21
CA ALA A 49 1.27 -17.84 -0.61
C ALA A 49 -0.16 -18.38 -0.46
N GLN A 50 -0.74 -18.35 0.74
CA GLN A 50 -2.15 -18.71 0.99
C GLN A 50 -3.11 -17.72 0.35
N VAL A 51 -2.85 -16.41 0.48
CA VAL A 51 -3.64 -15.36 -0.20
C VAL A 51 -3.65 -15.60 -1.71
N ARG A 52 -2.48 -15.86 -2.31
CA ARG A 52 -2.39 -16.17 -3.74
C ARG A 52 -3.15 -17.44 -4.12
N GLY A 53 -3.07 -18.49 -3.30
CA GLY A 53 -3.82 -19.72 -3.55
C GLY A 53 -5.34 -19.53 -3.49
N LEU A 54 -5.82 -18.56 -2.71
CA LEU A 54 -7.25 -18.30 -2.51
C LEU A 54 -7.81 -17.30 -3.53
N LEU A 55 -7.11 -16.19 -3.78
CA LEU A 55 -7.63 -15.05 -4.55
C LEU A 55 -6.94 -14.86 -5.92
N ASP A 56 -5.75 -15.44 -6.08
CA ASP A 56 -4.85 -15.27 -7.23
C ASP A 56 -4.76 -13.83 -7.78
N PRO A 57 -4.37 -12.83 -6.96
CA PRO A 57 -4.24 -11.46 -7.41
C PRO A 57 -3.08 -11.29 -8.40
N ASP A 58 -3.14 -10.26 -9.24
CA ASP A 58 -2.13 -10.01 -10.26
C ASP A 58 -0.83 -9.40 -9.74
N ALA A 59 -0.88 -8.84 -8.54
CA ALA A 59 0.26 -8.32 -7.79
C ALA A 59 0.10 -8.63 -6.29
N VAL A 60 1.21 -8.60 -5.55
CA VAL A 60 1.16 -8.72 -4.08
C VAL A 60 0.85 -7.36 -3.49
N TRP A 61 -0.28 -7.26 -2.78
CA TRP A 61 -0.62 -6.07 -2.01
C TRP A 61 0.16 -6.03 -0.71
N VAL A 62 0.90 -4.94 -0.46
CA VAL A 62 1.63 -4.75 0.79
C VAL A 62 1.21 -3.43 1.44
N ASP A 63 0.47 -3.54 2.55
CA ASP A 63 0.14 -2.41 3.43
C ASP A 63 1.36 -2.07 4.28
N MET A 64 2.06 -1.02 3.87
CA MET A 64 3.29 -0.58 4.51
C MET A 64 3.04 0.02 5.90
N ARG A 65 1.84 0.57 6.17
CA ARG A 65 1.52 1.09 7.50
C ARG A 65 1.37 -0.04 8.52
N ARG A 66 0.70 -1.14 8.16
CA ARG A 66 0.60 -2.33 9.04
C ARG A 66 1.94 -3.02 9.22
N PHE A 67 2.72 -3.13 8.14
CA PHE A 67 4.10 -3.61 8.22
C PHE A 67 4.92 -2.78 9.22
N GLN A 68 4.94 -1.45 9.07
CA GLN A 68 5.70 -0.57 9.95
C GLN A 68 5.17 -0.59 11.38
N SER A 69 3.85 -0.61 11.59
CA SER A 69 3.22 -0.74 12.92
C SER A 69 3.73 -1.98 13.65
N ALA A 70 3.72 -3.15 13.01
CA ALA A 70 4.20 -4.39 13.62
C ALA A 70 5.69 -4.31 14.02
N HIS A 71 6.51 -3.66 13.20
CA HIS A 71 7.93 -3.45 13.51
C HIS A 71 8.18 -2.36 14.56
N ILE A 72 7.30 -1.37 14.69
CA ILE A 72 7.35 -0.34 15.73
C ILE A 72 6.99 -0.98 17.07
N ASP A 73 5.92 -1.78 17.12
CA ASP A 73 5.48 -2.48 18.33
C ASP A 73 6.57 -3.41 18.90
N ALA A 74 7.33 -4.05 18.01
CA ALA A 74 8.47 -4.89 18.39
C ALA A 74 9.73 -4.11 18.81
N ARG A 75 9.78 -2.78 18.61
CA ARG A 75 10.99 -1.95 18.80
C ARG A 75 10.68 -0.62 19.51
N PRO A 76 10.45 -0.62 20.83
CA PRO A 76 10.17 0.59 21.60
C PRO A 76 11.24 1.70 21.46
N GLY A 77 12.50 1.33 21.22
CA GLY A 77 13.58 2.30 21.01
C GLY A 77 13.39 3.19 19.77
N LEU A 78 12.68 2.72 18.74
CA LEU A 78 12.36 3.52 17.57
C LEU A 78 11.34 4.61 17.90
N VAL A 79 10.34 4.31 18.73
CA VAL A 79 9.36 5.30 19.21
C VAL A 79 10.06 6.41 19.99
N GLU A 80 11.02 6.06 20.85
CA GLU A 80 11.81 7.04 21.59
C GLU A 80 12.67 7.91 20.66
N ALA A 81 13.30 7.31 19.65
CA ALA A 81 14.05 8.05 18.63
C ALA A 81 13.15 9.05 17.90
N MET A 82 11.94 8.64 17.50
CA MET A 82 10.96 9.51 16.83
C MET A 82 10.53 10.69 17.72
N ARG A 83 10.48 10.51 19.04
CA ARG A 83 10.10 11.54 20.03
C ARG A 83 11.17 12.57 20.34
N SER A 84 12.42 12.30 19.98
CA SER A 84 13.56 13.07 20.47
C SER A 84 13.58 14.54 20.03
N HIS A 85 12.86 14.92 18.96
CA HIS A 85 12.75 16.31 18.51
C HIS A 85 11.31 16.72 18.15
N ALA A 86 10.98 17.98 18.47
CA ALA A 86 9.64 18.54 18.32
C ALA A 86 9.30 19.04 16.90
N ARG A 87 10.23 18.98 15.93
CA ARG A 87 9.97 19.51 14.58
C ARG A 87 8.98 18.60 13.86
N THR A 88 7.99 19.18 13.18
CA THR A 88 6.90 18.44 12.50
C THR A 88 7.42 17.32 11.59
N GLY A 89 8.42 17.57 10.75
CA GLY A 89 8.93 16.52 9.85
C GLY A 89 9.72 15.40 10.54
N TYR A 90 10.08 15.56 11.81
CA TYR A 90 11.09 14.72 12.44
C TYR A 90 10.63 13.28 12.72
N PRO A 91 9.46 13.02 13.32
CA PRO A 91 9.02 11.64 13.57
C PRO A 91 8.96 10.78 12.29
N LEU A 92 8.39 11.34 11.21
CA LEU A 92 8.30 10.63 9.93
C LEU A 92 9.68 10.38 9.32
N ARG A 93 10.54 11.40 9.31
CA ARG A 93 11.92 11.24 8.82
C ARG A 93 12.67 10.15 9.59
N THR A 94 12.58 10.16 10.91
CA THR A 94 13.24 9.17 11.77
C THR A 94 12.72 7.76 11.50
N LEU A 95 11.39 7.60 11.33
CA LEU A 95 10.80 6.31 10.98
C LEU A 95 11.31 5.79 9.62
N LEU A 96 11.27 6.63 8.59
CA LEU A 96 11.61 6.25 7.22
C LEU A 96 13.12 6.08 7.00
N ALA A 97 13.95 6.72 7.81
CA ALA A 97 15.41 6.61 7.76
C ALA A 97 15.98 5.56 8.73
N ASP A 98 15.15 4.80 9.47
CA ASP A 98 15.62 3.74 10.34
C ASP A 98 16.20 2.57 9.52
N ASP A 99 17.52 2.37 9.60
CA ASP A 99 18.24 1.37 8.81
C ASP A 99 17.71 -0.06 9.02
N ALA A 100 17.35 -0.39 10.27
CA ALA A 100 16.83 -1.71 10.59
C ALA A 100 15.44 -1.95 9.98
N LEU A 101 14.56 -0.94 10.00
CA LEU A 101 13.26 -1.01 9.36
C LEU A 101 13.39 -1.10 7.84
N LEU A 102 14.28 -0.30 7.24
CA LEU A 102 14.52 -0.32 5.82
C LEU A 102 15.09 -1.66 5.35
N ALA A 103 16.02 -2.25 6.12
CA ALA A 103 16.54 -3.59 5.85
C ALA A 103 15.42 -4.64 5.89
N ALA A 104 14.58 -4.61 6.93
CA ALA A 104 13.43 -5.51 7.06
C ALA A 104 12.42 -5.33 5.90
N SER A 105 12.11 -4.09 5.50
CA SER A 105 11.25 -3.82 4.34
C SER A 105 11.82 -4.45 3.07
N ARG A 106 13.11 -4.24 2.78
CA ARG A 106 13.75 -4.82 1.59
C ARG A 106 13.73 -6.34 1.61
N GLU A 107 14.00 -6.95 2.76
CA GLU A 107 14.00 -8.39 2.93
C GLU A 107 12.60 -8.99 2.68
N VAL A 108 11.58 -8.47 3.37
CA VAL A 108 10.21 -8.97 3.26
C VAL A 108 9.68 -8.74 1.85
N LEU A 109 9.72 -7.50 1.35
CA LEU A 109 9.20 -7.17 0.02
C LEU A 109 9.90 -7.97 -1.09
N GLY A 110 11.23 -8.09 -1.02
CA GLY A 110 11.99 -8.89 -1.97
C GLY A 110 11.63 -10.38 -1.92
N THR A 111 11.44 -10.92 -0.72
CA THR A 111 11.00 -12.31 -0.53
C THR A 111 9.59 -12.55 -1.07
N LEU A 112 8.65 -11.63 -0.78
CA LEU A 112 7.28 -11.72 -1.27
C LEU A 112 7.22 -11.69 -2.80
N ALA A 113 7.94 -10.76 -3.44
CA ALA A 113 8.02 -10.69 -4.89
C ALA A 113 8.62 -11.96 -5.51
N ASN A 114 9.73 -12.45 -4.96
CA ASN A 114 10.44 -13.61 -5.50
C ASN A 114 9.65 -14.91 -5.36
N THR A 115 9.03 -15.13 -4.19
CA THR A 115 8.29 -16.37 -3.91
C THR A 115 6.94 -16.43 -4.62
N SER A 116 6.24 -15.30 -4.73
CA SER A 116 4.98 -15.21 -5.46
C SER A 116 5.18 -15.17 -6.99
N ARG A 117 6.36 -14.73 -7.46
CA ARG A 117 6.65 -14.36 -8.85
C ARG A 117 5.67 -13.30 -9.37
N ARG A 118 5.23 -12.40 -8.48
CA ARG A 118 4.35 -11.28 -8.79
C ARG A 118 5.08 -9.97 -8.47
N GLN A 119 4.66 -8.90 -9.15
CA GLN A 119 5.09 -7.55 -8.80
C GLN A 119 4.40 -7.09 -7.51
N LEU A 120 4.89 -6.00 -6.93
CA LEU A 120 4.37 -5.44 -5.67
C LEU A 120 3.45 -4.24 -5.95
N VAL A 121 2.36 -4.16 -5.20
CA VAL A 121 1.63 -2.91 -4.95
C VAL A 121 2.03 -2.43 -3.56
N LEU A 122 2.72 -1.30 -3.50
CA LEU A 122 3.06 -0.66 -2.24
C LEU A 122 1.93 0.28 -1.86
N HIS A 123 1.07 -0.17 -0.95
CA HIS A 123 0.03 0.66 -0.36
C HIS A 123 0.63 1.39 0.84
N VAL A 124 0.71 2.71 0.75
CA VAL A 124 1.29 3.59 1.75
C VAL A 124 0.30 4.70 2.10
N PRO A 125 0.34 5.26 3.32
CA PRO A 125 -0.39 6.49 3.60
C PRO A 125 0.08 7.61 2.66
N SER A 126 -0.82 8.51 2.31
CA SER A 126 -0.46 9.77 1.64
C SER A 126 0.48 10.62 2.51
N PRO A 127 1.23 11.59 1.95
CA PRO A 127 2.20 12.37 2.71
C PRO A 127 1.66 13.02 3.98
N ALA A 128 0.47 13.63 3.92
CA ALA A 128 -0.13 14.25 5.10
C ALA A 128 -0.61 13.19 6.10
N ALA A 129 -1.21 12.10 5.63
CA ALA A 129 -1.65 11.00 6.50
C ALA A 129 -0.47 10.30 7.19
N TRP A 130 0.63 10.07 6.49
CA TRP A 130 1.84 9.44 7.04
C TRP A 130 2.49 10.32 8.10
N LEU A 131 2.55 11.63 7.85
CA LEU A 131 3.07 12.59 8.81
C LEU A 131 2.23 12.63 10.08
N SER A 132 0.91 12.71 9.95
CA SER A 132 -0.03 12.67 11.07
C SER A 132 0.12 11.37 11.87
N TRP A 133 0.18 10.22 11.19
CA TRP A 133 0.35 8.92 11.83
C TRP A 133 1.70 8.80 12.57
N ALA A 134 2.80 9.25 11.98
CA ALA A 134 4.11 9.21 12.63
C ALA A 134 4.14 10.05 13.93
N HIS A 135 3.46 11.19 13.94
CA HIS A 135 3.25 12.00 15.14
C HIS A 135 2.38 11.31 16.19
N HIS A 136 1.33 10.63 15.75
CA HIS A 136 0.50 9.84 16.66
C HIS A 136 1.32 8.72 17.34
N VAL A 137 2.13 7.97 16.58
CA VAL A 137 3.05 6.96 17.12
C VAL A 137 4.06 7.57 18.09
N ALA A 138 4.63 8.71 17.72
CA ALA A 138 5.52 9.48 18.58
C ALA A 138 4.80 10.16 19.77
N GLY A 139 3.50 9.94 20.00
CA GLY A 139 2.80 10.45 21.18
C GLY A 139 2.70 11.98 21.23
N ASN A 140 2.87 12.65 20.07
CA ASN A 140 2.74 14.09 19.90
C ASN A 140 1.83 14.38 18.68
N PRO A 141 0.55 13.94 18.72
CA PRO A 141 -0.36 14.07 17.60
C PRO A 141 -0.49 15.52 17.13
N LEU A 142 -0.66 15.71 15.82
CA LEU A 142 -0.90 17.00 15.22
C LEU A 142 -2.40 17.29 15.18
N ASP A 143 -2.78 18.56 15.34
CA ASP A 143 -4.17 19.01 15.14
C ASP A 143 -4.56 19.04 13.64
N GLY A 144 -3.57 19.00 12.76
CA GLY A 144 -3.72 18.95 11.30
C GLY A 144 -2.36 19.07 10.60
N VAL A 145 -2.35 18.78 9.30
CA VAL A 145 -1.16 18.95 8.45
C VAL A 145 -1.43 20.03 7.41
N ASP A 146 -0.52 20.98 7.27
CA ASP A 146 -0.56 22.00 6.23
C ASP A 146 0.19 21.55 4.96
N ALA A 147 0.05 22.33 3.88
CA ALA A 147 0.67 22.01 2.59
C ALA A 147 2.20 21.94 2.68
N ASP A 148 2.84 22.81 3.46
CA ASP A 148 4.29 22.79 3.69
C ASP A 148 4.74 21.52 4.42
N GLY A 149 3.96 21.07 5.40
CA GLY A 149 4.18 19.81 6.11
C GLY A 149 4.05 18.61 5.17
N ALA A 150 3.00 18.58 4.35
CA ALA A 150 2.77 17.52 3.36
C ALA A 150 3.87 17.48 2.29
N ASP A 151 4.34 18.62 1.78
CA ASP A 151 5.45 18.69 0.81
C ASP A 151 6.76 18.16 1.40
N ARG A 152 7.10 18.57 2.64
CA ARG A 152 8.27 18.03 3.34
C ARG A 152 8.15 16.52 3.59
N ALA A 153 6.97 16.04 3.97
CA ALA A 153 6.72 14.60 4.12
C ALA A 153 6.92 13.86 2.80
N ALA A 154 6.45 14.42 1.69
CA ALA A 154 6.63 13.85 0.36
C ALA A 154 8.12 13.70 0.00
N MET A 155 8.98 14.65 0.41
CA MET A 155 10.44 14.50 0.23
C MET A 155 11.01 13.28 0.97
N TYR A 156 10.61 13.05 2.23
CA TYR A 156 11.08 11.90 3.01
C TYR A 156 10.56 10.58 2.44
N ILE A 157 9.31 10.56 2.00
CA ILE A 157 8.70 9.39 1.35
C ILE A 157 9.39 9.10 0.02
N ALA A 158 9.69 10.12 -0.78
CA ALA A 158 10.43 9.95 -2.03
C ALA A 158 11.83 9.37 -1.79
N GLU A 159 12.56 9.87 -0.79
CA GLU A 159 13.87 9.33 -0.40
C GLU A 159 13.76 7.85 -0.01
N TRP A 160 12.78 7.50 0.82
CA TRP A 160 12.53 6.12 1.24
C TRP A 160 12.11 5.20 0.09
N LEU A 161 11.21 5.65 -0.79
CA LEU A 161 10.84 4.92 -2.02
C LEU A 161 12.07 4.71 -2.91
N GLY A 162 12.98 5.70 -2.98
CA GLY A 162 14.25 5.57 -3.69
C GLY A 162 15.12 4.42 -3.17
N GLN A 163 15.05 4.14 -1.87
CA GLN A 163 15.74 3.01 -1.26
C GLN A 163 15.15 1.65 -1.65
N LEU A 164 13.96 1.61 -2.25
CA LEU A 164 13.27 0.40 -2.70
C LEU A 164 13.42 0.15 -4.21
N GLY A 165 14.18 0.98 -4.93
CA GLY A 165 14.29 0.97 -6.39
C GLY A 165 14.68 -0.34 -7.07
N ALA A 166 15.31 -1.27 -6.33
CA ALA A 166 15.67 -2.60 -6.83
C ALA A 166 14.50 -3.61 -6.82
N LEU A 167 13.39 -3.27 -6.17
CA LEU A 167 12.23 -4.14 -6.03
C LEU A 167 11.29 -4.01 -7.24
N PRO A 168 10.58 -5.09 -7.62
CA PRO A 168 9.65 -5.08 -8.74
C PRO A 168 8.30 -4.47 -8.34
N VAL A 169 8.24 -3.16 -8.12
CA VAL A 169 7.02 -2.44 -7.76
C VAL A 169 6.24 -2.06 -9.02
N ALA A 170 5.02 -2.57 -9.15
CA ALA A 170 4.11 -2.20 -10.24
C ALA A 170 3.48 -0.83 -10.01
N LEU A 171 3.02 -0.60 -8.77
CA LEU A 171 2.25 0.55 -8.34
C LEU A 171 2.66 0.97 -6.94
N ALA A 172 3.01 2.25 -6.78
CA ALA A 172 2.98 2.92 -5.48
C ALA A 172 1.61 3.61 -5.33
N LEU A 173 0.85 3.24 -4.32
CA LEU A 173 -0.49 3.76 -4.07
C LEU A 173 -0.49 4.55 -2.77
N LEU A 174 -0.62 5.86 -2.89
CA LEU A 174 -0.78 6.77 -1.76
C LEU A 174 -2.24 6.77 -1.33
N ASP A 175 -2.54 6.62 -0.05
CA ASP A 175 -3.93 6.58 0.45
C ASP A 175 -4.20 7.73 1.43
N SER A 176 -5.09 8.65 1.04
CA SER A 176 -5.48 9.83 1.84
C SER A 176 -6.83 9.67 2.55
N ARG A 177 -7.50 8.51 2.42
CA ARG A 177 -8.87 8.28 2.93
C ARG A 177 -8.99 8.20 4.45
N ASP A 178 -7.88 8.08 5.17
CA ASP A 178 -7.90 8.00 6.64
C ASP A 178 -8.37 9.32 7.28
N GLY A 179 -8.40 10.44 6.53
CA GLY A 179 -8.91 11.73 7.00
C GLY A 179 -8.16 12.36 8.18
N ALA A 180 -7.24 11.63 8.80
CA ALA A 180 -6.51 11.99 10.02
C ALA A 180 -5.55 13.18 9.83
N SER A 181 -5.29 13.59 8.58
CA SER A 181 -4.53 14.81 8.27
C SER A 181 -5.40 16.07 8.27
N GLY A 182 -6.72 15.93 8.08
CA GLY A 182 -7.65 17.05 7.88
C GLY A 182 -7.44 17.82 6.56
N MET A 183 -6.60 17.31 5.66
CA MET A 183 -6.18 17.99 4.43
C MET A 183 -6.63 17.21 3.20
N SER A 184 -7.20 17.92 2.22
CA SER A 184 -7.39 17.38 0.87
C SER A 184 -6.06 17.43 0.12
N GLU A 185 -5.64 16.27 -0.37
CA GLU A 185 -4.37 16.06 -1.07
C GLU A 185 -4.63 15.85 -2.56
N ASN A 186 -3.68 16.25 -3.40
CA ASN A 186 -3.72 16.06 -4.85
C ASN A 186 -2.37 15.52 -5.30
N LEU A 187 -2.37 14.55 -6.22
CA LEU A 187 -1.16 13.88 -6.65
C LEU A 187 -0.11 14.84 -7.28
N GLN A 188 -0.54 15.86 -8.00
CA GLN A 188 0.32 16.85 -8.66
C GLN A 188 1.15 17.69 -7.68
N SER A 189 0.72 17.77 -6.42
CA SER A 189 1.47 18.47 -5.37
C SER A 189 2.73 17.70 -4.94
N TYR A 190 2.82 16.39 -5.22
CA TYR A 190 3.91 15.53 -4.75
C TYR A 190 4.94 15.21 -5.83
N THR A 191 5.52 16.28 -6.39
CA THR A 191 6.50 16.17 -7.49
C THR A 191 7.71 15.29 -7.15
N SER A 192 8.17 15.29 -5.90
CA SER A 192 9.28 14.44 -5.43
C SER A 192 8.96 12.95 -5.56
N ILE A 193 7.77 12.52 -5.14
CA ILE A 193 7.29 11.14 -5.26
C ILE A 193 7.07 10.78 -6.74
N MET A 194 6.44 11.67 -7.51
CA MET A 194 6.25 11.47 -8.96
C MET A 194 7.57 11.26 -9.70
N ASN A 195 8.61 12.02 -9.34
CA ASN A 195 9.92 11.90 -9.96
C ASN A 195 10.59 10.56 -9.63
N VAL A 196 10.46 10.08 -8.39
CA VAL A 196 11.00 8.77 -7.97
C VAL A 196 10.25 7.64 -8.67
N ALA A 197 8.91 7.66 -8.69
CA ALA A 197 8.13 6.66 -9.39
C ALA A 197 8.47 6.61 -10.89
N ARG A 198 8.59 7.77 -11.55
CA ARG A 198 9.02 7.86 -12.95
C ARG A 198 10.43 7.33 -13.16
N HIS A 199 11.37 7.62 -12.27
CA HIS A 199 12.76 7.17 -12.37
C HIS A 199 12.86 5.64 -12.37
N PHE A 200 12.05 4.96 -11.56
CA PHE A 200 12.02 3.50 -11.48
C PHE A 200 11.00 2.83 -12.41
N ASP A 201 10.29 3.60 -13.23
CA ASP A 201 9.18 3.12 -14.07
C ASP A 201 8.16 2.33 -13.21
N TRP A 202 7.70 2.97 -12.14
CA TRP A 202 6.57 2.52 -11.34
C TRP A 202 5.36 3.36 -11.71
N SER A 203 4.18 2.73 -11.74
CA SER A 203 2.95 3.52 -11.77
C SER A 203 2.69 4.14 -10.41
N LEU A 204 2.01 5.28 -10.38
CA LEU A 204 1.72 6.02 -9.17
C LEU A 204 0.27 6.47 -9.16
N ALA A 205 -0.40 6.33 -8.01
CA ALA A 205 -1.74 6.85 -7.82
C ALA A 205 -1.96 7.38 -6.40
N LEU A 206 -2.90 8.31 -6.27
CA LEU A 206 -3.44 8.78 -5.01
C LEU A 206 -4.89 8.31 -4.89
N TRP A 207 -5.20 7.57 -3.83
CA TRP A 207 -6.55 7.13 -3.49
C TRP A 207 -7.16 8.10 -2.49
N THR A 208 -8.17 8.84 -2.92
CA THR A 208 -8.96 9.77 -2.10
C THR A 208 -10.30 9.13 -1.74
N ASP A 209 -11.10 9.80 -0.91
CA ASP A 209 -12.43 9.29 -0.52
C ASP A 209 -13.38 9.14 -1.70
N THR A 210 -13.17 9.92 -2.75
CA THR A 210 -14.07 10.00 -3.90
C THR A 210 -13.53 9.29 -5.13
N GLU A 211 -12.22 9.20 -5.30
CA GLU A 211 -11.62 8.70 -6.54
C GLU A 211 -10.20 8.18 -6.38
N LEU A 212 -9.68 7.60 -7.47
CA LEU A 212 -8.28 7.24 -7.59
C LEU A 212 -7.65 8.11 -8.69
N GLU A 213 -6.77 9.02 -8.29
CA GLU A 213 -6.01 9.90 -9.18
C GLU A 213 -4.75 9.17 -9.66
N GLY A 214 -4.71 8.73 -10.91
CA GLY A 214 -3.51 8.14 -11.53
C GLY A 214 -2.53 9.20 -12.04
N ALA A 215 -1.22 8.90 -12.02
CA ALA A 215 -0.23 9.76 -12.63
C ALA A 215 -0.40 9.82 -14.16
N PRO A 216 -0.07 10.96 -14.82
CA PRO A 216 -0.24 11.09 -16.26
C PRO A 216 0.51 10.01 -17.06
N GLY A 217 -0.21 9.31 -17.94
CA GLY A 217 0.34 8.26 -18.79
C GLY A 217 0.45 6.88 -18.15
N ASP A 218 -0.06 6.70 -16.93
CA ASP A 218 -0.34 5.38 -16.36
C ASP A 218 -1.71 4.85 -16.79
N PRO A 219 -1.90 3.51 -16.82
CA PRO A 219 -3.17 2.92 -17.17
C PRO A 219 -4.28 3.33 -16.19
N PRO A 220 -5.50 3.62 -16.67
CA PRO A 220 -6.62 3.95 -15.78
C PRO A 220 -6.99 2.75 -14.89
N ILE A 221 -7.24 3.02 -13.61
CA ILE A 221 -7.62 2.02 -12.61
C ILE A 221 -9.11 2.17 -12.30
N GLY A 222 -9.88 1.11 -12.56
CA GLY A 222 -11.29 1.00 -12.18
C GLY A 222 -11.44 0.50 -10.76
N LEU A 223 -12.13 1.25 -9.91
CA LEU A 223 -12.43 0.88 -8.53
C LEU A 223 -13.68 -0.01 -8.45
N VAL A 224 -13.48 -1.29 -8.18
CA VAL A 224 -14.58 -2.23 -7.93
C VAL A 224 -15.11 -1.97 -6.52
N SER A 225 -16.34 -1.49 -6.44
CA SER A 225 -17.04 -1.21 -5.18
C SER A 225 -17.12 -2.45 -4.29
N ASP A 226 -17.05 -2.25 -2.97
CA ASP A 226 -17.22 -3.32 -1.97
C ASP A 226 -18.56 -4.05 -2.13
N GLU A 227 -19.60 -3.37 -2.62
CA GLU A 227 -20.92 -3.95 -2.90
C GLU A 227 -20.87 -5.06 -3.98
N PHE A 228 -19.85 -5.08 -4.83
CA PHE A 228 -19.61 -6.14 -5.82
C PHE A 228 -19.50 -7.51 -5.15
N TRP A 229 -18.80 -7.57 -4.01
CA TRP A 229 -18.60 -8.80 -3.25
C TRP A 229 -19.88 -9.35 -2.63
N THR A 230 -20.91 -8.50 -2.50
CA THR A 230 -22.26 -8.88 -2.07
C THR A 230 -23.25 -9.07 -3.22
N GLY A 231 -22.80 -8.91 -4.48
CA GLY A 231 -23.58 -9.11 -5.70
C GLY A 231 -24.38 -7.90 -6.18
N GLY A 232 -24.11 -6.70 -5.66
CA GLY A 232 -24.90 -5.50 -5.92
C GLY A 232 -24.33 -4.54 -6.97
N ALA A 233 -23.04 -4.62 -7.31
CA ALA A 233 -22.37 -3.61 -8.14
C ALA A 233 -21.92 -4.15 -9.51
N GLU A 234 -21.88 -3.23 -10.49
CA GLU A 234 -21.27 -3.46 -11.80
C GLU A 234 -19.75 -3.38 -11.73
N ILE A 235 -19.08 -4.01 -12.70
CA ILE A 235 -17.62 -3.91 -12.83
C ILE A 235 -17.31 -2.60 -13.55
N PRO A 236 -16.50 -1.70 -12.98
CA PRO A 236 -16.17 -0.43 -13.59
C PRO A 236 -15.35 -0.59 -14.88
N GLU A 237 -15.30 0.50 -15.65
CA GLU A 237 -14.30 0.67 -16.70
C GLU A 237 -12.90 0.88 -16.10
N GLY A 238 -11.87 0.59 -16.89
CA GLY A 238 -10.46 0.67 -16.48
C GLY A 238 -9.65 -0.44 -17.11
N GLU A 239 -8.37 -0.17 -17.34
CA GLU A 239 -7.41 -1.17 -17.83
C GLU A 239 -6.93 -2.07 -16.69
N ILE A 240 -6.95 -1.57 -15.46
CA ILE A 240 -6.64 -2.29 -14.23
C ILE A 240 -7.87 -2.26 -13.34
N LEU A 241 -8.17 -3.36 -12.64
CA LEU A 241 -9.20 -3.38 -11.61
C LEU A 241 -8.54 -3.35 -10.24
N LEU A 242 -9.01 -2.46 -9.36
CA LEU A 242 -8.60 -2.40 -7.97
C LEU A 242 -9.83 -2.59 -7.09
N THR A 243 -9.70 -3.38 -6.03
CA THR A 243 -10.80 -3.66 -5.10
C THR A 243 -10.30 -3.82 -3.67
N THR A 244 -11.18 -3.62 -2.71
CA THR A 244 -10.98 -4.04 -1.32
C THR A 244 -11.95 -5.16 -1.00
N ILE A 245 -11.48 -6.19 -0.31
CA ILE A 245 -12.36 -7.23 0.22
C ILE A 245 -12.50 -7.00 1.72
N SER A 246 -13.74 -6.74 2.16
CA SER A 246 -14.05 -6.56 3.58
C SER A 246 -13.89 -7.87 4.35
N ALA A 247 -13.49 -7.77 5.63
CA ALA A 247 -13.47 -8.90 6.57
C ALA A 247 -14.81 -9.62 6.73
N ALA A 248 -15.93 -8.94 6.42
CA ALA A 248 -17.27 -9.51 6.52
C ALA A 248 -17.71 -10.30 5.28
N ALA A 249 -16.92 -10.31 4.20
CA ALA A 249 -17.27 -11.01 2.97
C ALA A 249 -17.23 -12.54 3.17
N SER A 250 -18.22 -13.26 2.64
CA SER A 250 -18.25 -14.73 2.70
C SER A 250 -17.23 -15.32 1.71
N PRO A 251 -16.40 -16.30 2.11
CA PRO A 251 -15.43 -16.90 1.19
C PRO A 251 -16.04 -17.52 -0.07
N GLU A 252 -17.19 -18.19 0.06
CA GLU A 252 -17.88 -18.79 -1.09
C GLU A 252 -18.34 -17.73 -2.10
N GLN A 253 -18.89 -16.62 -1.60
CA GLN A 253 -19.34 -15.50 -2.44
C GLN A 253 -18.15 -14.80 -3.09
N VAL A 254 -17.05 -14.59 -2.37
CA VAL A 254 -15.82 -14.00 -2.93
C VAL A 254 -15.31 -14.84 -4.10
N LEU A 255 -15.22 -16.16 -3.94
CA LEU A 255 -14.76 -17.05 -5.01
C LEU A 255 -15.70 -17.04 -6.22
N GLU A 256 -17.02 -17.00 -6.00
CA GLU A 256 -17.99 -16.87 -7.09
C GLU A 256 -17.85 -15.54 -7.86
N GLN A 257 -17.65 -14.43 -7.15
CA GLN A 257 -17.49 -13.12 -7.76
C GLN A 257 -16.15 -12.98 -8.50
N LEU A 258 -15.08 -13.61 -8.00
CA LEU A 258 -13.78 -13.65 -8.69
C LEU A 258 -13.86 -14.28 -10.09
N GLU A 259 -14.74 -15.26 -10.29
CA GLU A 259 -14.96 -15.86 -11.62
C GLU A 259 -15.53 -14.86 -12.64
N LYS A 260 -16.29 -13.86 -12.17
CA LYS A 260 -16.86 -12.81 -13.03
C LYS A 260 -15.82 -11.76 -13.44
N LEU A 261 -14.66 -11.73 -12.78
CA LEU A 261 -13.56 -10.81 -13.07
C LEU A 261 -12.49 -11.43 -13.99
N ARG A 262 -12.76 -12.59 -14.61
CA ARG A 262 -11.82 -13.24 -15.55
C ARG A 262 -11.80 -12.58 -16.92
#